data_AF-A0A846ZS37-F1
#
_entry.id   AF-A0A846ZS37-F1
#
_cell.length_a   1.000
_cell.length_b   1.000
_cell.length_c   1.000
_cell.angle_alpha   90.00
_cell.angle_beta   90.00
_cell.angle_gamma   90.00
#
_symmetry.space_group_name_H-M   'P 1'
#
loop_
_entity.id
_entity.type
_entity.pdbx_description
1 polymer ?
#
loop_
_entity_poly.entity_id
_entity_poly.type
_entity_poly.pdbx_seq_one_letter_code
_entity_poly.pdbx_strand_id
1 'polypeptide(L)'
;MVNKKGFTLIELLAVIVILGIILIIAIPSISAAILKSRKNAYVDTANQLVDAVRIAALSNPTILPTNNINNHHLTFVKLSAIKLEKGSKEKSPFGNTYSSNSVIRIDFSDEYNYEICLVDEKGNGIDSLTEIKSIDTSHVKVGGEDCSNIEQLIIGTPSLCSNNRCLIISEPSELYGE
;
A
#
# COMPACT_ATOMS: atom_id res chain seq x y z
N MET A 1 24.69 3.92 -61.92
CA MET A 1 24.50 5.18 -61.15
C MET A 1 23.23 5.02 -60.34
N VAL A 2 23.32 4.99 -59.00
CA VAL A 2 22.14 4.74 -58.13
C VAL A 2 21.39 6.05 -57.96
N ASN A 3 20.16 6.10 -58.45
CA ASN A 3 19.28 7.25 -58.37
C ASN A 3 18.76 7.37 -56.92
N LYS A 4 19.29 8.32 -56.14
CA LYS A 4 18.79 8.60 -54.78
C LYS A 4 17.58 9.52 -54.88
N LYS A 5 16.38 8.94 -54.93
CA LYS A 5 15.15 9.71 -54.69
C LYS A 5 15.14 10.12 -53.22
N GLY A 6 15.26 11.42 -52.97
CA GLY A 6 15.12 11.99 -51.63
C GLY A 6 13.64 12.03 -51.23
N PHE A 7 13.36 11.74 -49.96
CA PHE A 7 12.04 11.98 -49.37
C PHE A 7 11.69 13.46 -49.49
N THR A 8 10.45 13.76 -49.87
CA THR A 8 9.95 15.13 -49.94
C THR A 8 9.43 15.57 -48.57
N LEU A 9 9.50 16.87 -48.28
CA LEU A 9 9.01 17.41 -47.01
C LEU A 9 7.51 17.17 -46.80
N ILE A 10 6.73 17.13 -47.88
CA ILE A 10 5.28 16.90 -47.81
C ILE A 10 4.94 15.47 -47.36
N GLU A 11 5.73 14.48 -47.77
CA GLU A 11 5.55 13.09 -47.33
C GLU A 11 5.81 12.94 -45.84
N LEU A 12 6.88 13.58 -45.34
CA LEU A 12 7.17 13.59 -43.90
C LEU A 12 6.13 14.39 -43.12
N LEU A 13 5.62 15.50 -43.68
CA LEU A 13 4.57 16.31 -43.07
C LEU A 13 3.28 15.50 -42.88
N ALA A 14 2.85 14.76 -43.89
CA ALA A 14 1.64 13.93 -43.80
C ALA A 14 1.74 12.89 -42.67
N VAL A 15 2.91 12.26 -42.50
CA VAL A 15 3.13 11.25 -41.45
C VAL A 15 3.06 11.86 -40.05
N ILE A 16 3.72 13.00 -39.82
CA ILE A 16 3.72 13.63 -38.49
C ILE A 16 2.33 14.15 -38.10
N VAL A 17 1.52 14.60 -39.07
CA VAL A 17 0.14 15.02 -38.82
C VAL A 17 -0.70 13.83 -38.33
N ILE A 18 -0.60 12.68 -39.00
CA ILE A 18 -1.32 11.47 -38.61
C ILE A 18 -0.85 10.98 -37.23
N LEU A 19 0.46 10.94 -36.97
CA LEU A 19 1.00 10.57 -35.67
C LEU A 19 0.53 11.53 -34.56
N GLY A 20 0.47 12.83 -34.84
CA GLY A 20 -0.03 13.84 -33.90
C GLY A 20 -1.48 13.59 -33.47
N ILE A 21 -2.36 13.28 -34.43
CA ILE A 21 -3.78 12.97 -34.14
C ILE A 21 -3.90 11.72 -33.26
N ILE A 22 -3.13 10.66 -33.56
CA ILE A 22 -3.14 9.43 -32.77
C ILE A 22 -2.67 9.69 -31.33
N LEU A 23 -1.61 10.49 -31.14
CA LEU A 23 -1.08 10.78 -29.81
C LEU A 23 -2.09 11.54 -28.93
N ILE A 24 -2.82 12.50 -29.48
CA ILE A 24 -3.83 13.28 -28.73
C ILE A 24 -4.90 12.36 -28.12
N ILE A 25 -5.35 11.34 -28.84
CA ILE A 25 -6.37 10.38 -28.37
C ILE A 25 -5.74 9.36 -27.41
N ALA A 26 -4.49 8.96 -27.66
CA ALA A 26 -3.83 7.90 -26.89
C ALA A 26 -3.41 8.33 -25.48
N ILE A 27 -2.95 9.58 -25.29
CA ILE A 27 -2.42 10.07 -24.00
C ILE A 27 -3.38 9.83 -22.82
N PRO A 28 -4.66 10.30 -22.84
CA PRO A 28 -5.54 10.11 -21.68
C PRO A 28 -5.81 8.63 -21.38
N SER A 29 -5.96 7.78 -22.40
CA SER A 29 -6.19 6.34 -22.22
C SER A 29 -4.99 5.64 -21.60
N ILE A 30 -3.77 5.98 -22.04
CA ILE A 30 -2.54 5.41 -21.50
C ILE A 30 -2.35 5.86 -20.05
N SER A 31 -2.59 7.14 -19.73
CA SER A 31 -2.51 7.64 -18.37
C SER A 31 -3.48 6.94 -17.41
N ALA A 32 -4.72 6.71 -17.84
CA ALA A 32 -5.71 5.97 -17.06
C ALA A 32 -5.30 4.49 -16.85
N ALA A 33 -4.77 3.84 -17.88
CA ALA A 33 -4.27 2.46 -17.79
C ALA A 33 -3.09 2.34 -16.82
N ILE A 34 -2.14 3.28 -16.87
CA ILE A 34 -1.00 3.35 -15.94
C ILE A 34 -1.51 3.55 -14.51
N LEU A 35 -2.45 4.47 -14.30
CA LEU A 35 -3.02 4.72 -12.97
C LEU A 35 -3.66 3.45 -12.40
N LYS A 36 -4.48 2.74 -13.19
CA LYS A 36 -5.08 1.47 -12.78
C LYS A 36 -4.02 0.41 -12.45
N SER A 37 -2.97 0.29 -13.27
CA SER A 37 -1.87 -0.63 -13.00
C SER A 37 -1.14 -0.31 -11.70
N ARG A 38 -0.92 0.97 -11.39
CA ARG A 38 -0.31 1.39 -10.12
C ARG A 38 -1.21 1.05 -8.94
N LYS A 39 -2.52 1.29 -9.05
CA LYS A 39 -3.48 0.92 -8.00
C LYS A 39 -3.52 -0.59 -7.76
N ASN A 40 -3.53 -1.41 -8.82
CA ASN A 40 -3.45 -2.87 -8.70
C ASN A 40 -2.19 -3.31 -7.95
N ALA A 41 -1.02 -2.83 -8.38
CA ALA A 41 0.25 -3.14 -7.73
C ALA A 41 0.27 -2.69 -6.26
N TYR A 42 -0.47 -1.64 -5.91
CA TYR A 42 -0.58 -1.15 -4.54
C TYR A 42 -1.36 -2.12 -3.67
N VAL A 43 -2.50 -2.62 -4.18
CA VAL A 43 -3.29 -3.66 -3.53
C VAL A 43 -2.46 -4.94 -3.36
N ASP A 44 -1.72 -5.35 -4.39
CA ASP A 44 -0.84 -6.52 -4.30
C ASP A 44 0.25 -6.35 -3.24
N THR A 45 0.84 -5.15 -3.14
CA THR A 45 1.84 -4.85 -2.11
C THR A 45 1.23 -4.87 -0.70
N ALA A 46 0.02 -4.34 -0.55
CA ALA A 46 -0.72 -4.39 0.71
C ALA A 46 -1.00 -5.85 1.14
N ASN A 47 -1.41 -6.70 0.21
CA ASN A 47 -1.60 -8.14 0.46
C ASN A 47 -0.28 -8.80 0.90
N GLN A 48 0.81 -8.57 0.18
CA GLN A 48 2.13 -9.13 0.52
C GLN A 48 2.61 -8.71 1.92
N LEU A 49 2.36 -7.45 2.30
CA LEU A 49 2.71 -6.94 3.62
C LEU A 49 1.91 -7.62 4.72
N VAL A 50 0.60 -7.76 4.54
CA VAL A 50 -0.28 -8.45 5.49
C VAL A 50 0.06 -9.94 5.57
N ASP A 51 0.37 -10.59 4.45
CA ASP A 51 0.78 -11.99 4.41
C ASP A 51 2.09 -12.22 5.16
N ALA A 52 3.05 -11.30 5.04
CA ALA A 52 4.29 -11.35 5.81
C ALA A 52 4.04 -11.23 7.32
N VAL A 53 3.13 -10.35 7.73
CA VAL A 53 2.70 -10.23 9.14
C VAL A 53 1.95 -11.49 9.59
N ARG A 54 1.08 -12.06 8.76
CA ARG A 54 0.38 -13.30 9.06
C ARG A 54 1.36 -14.45 9.31
N ILE A 55 2.36 -14.62 8.43
CA ILE A 55 3.41 -15.62 8.60
C ILE A 55 4.20 -15.37 9.89
N ALA A 56 4.60 -14.13 10.17
CA ALA A 56 5.29 -13.78 11.40
C ALA A 56 4.45 -14.08 12.66
N ALA A 57 3.15 -13.81 12.62
CA ALA A 57 2.23 -14.08 13.71
C ALA A 57 2.05 -15.58 13.99
N LEU A 58 2.17 -16.43 12.98
CA LEU A 58 2.20 -17.88 13.15
C LEU A 58 3.49 -18.37 13.81
N SER A 59 4.62 -17.70 13.55
CA SER A 59 5.91 -18.01 14.17
C SER A 59 6.04 -17.46 15.58
N ASN A 60 5.46 -16.29 15.85
CA ASN A 60 5.46 -15.63 17.15
C ASN A 60 4.01 -15.34 17.62
N PRO A 61 3.31 -16.31 18.23
CA PRO A 61 1.93 -16.14 18.66
C PRO A 61 1.70 -15.05 19.72
N THR A 62 2.76 -14.51 20.34
CA THR A 62 2.62 -13.45 21.35
C THR A 62 2.10 -12.14 20.77
N ILE A 63 2.22 -11.95 19.45
CA ILE A 63 1.69 -10.78 18.75
C ILE A 63 0.21 -10.92 18.40
N LEU A 64 -0.37 -12.10 18.54
CA LEU A 64 -1.77 -12.33 18.20
C LEU A 64 -2.67 -11.81 19.32
N PRO A 65 -3.66 -10.95 19.02
CA PRO A 65 -4.62 -10.51 20.00
C PRO A 65 -5.54 -11.66 20.44
N THR A 66 -6.10 -11.56 21.64
CA THR A 66 -7.08 -12.52 22.15
C THR A 66 -8.14 -11.79 22.96
N ASN A 67 -9.32 -12.40 23.10
CA ASN A 67 -10.45 -11.92 23.89
C ASN A 67 -10.28 -12.06 25.42
N ASN A 68 -9.13 -12.52 25.91
CA ASN A 68 -8.87 -12.62 27.35
C ASN A 68 -8.63 -11.23 28.01
N ILE A 69 -9.15 -11.04 29.22
CA ILE A 69 -9.01 -9.81 30.02
C ILE A 69 -7.54 -9.45 30.30
N ASN A 70 -6.66 -10.45 30.42
CA ASN A 70 -5.25 -10.26 30.77
C ASN A 70 -4.31 -10.05 29.57
N ASN A 71 -4.84 -10.14 28.34
CA ASN A 71 -4.05 -10.07 27.12
C ASN A 71 -4.49 -8.91 26.22
N HIS A 72 -3.68 -8.60 25.21
CA HIS A 72 -3.96 -7.54 24.25
C HIS A 72 -5.11 -7.93 23.31
N HIS A 73 -6.00 -6.97 23.03
CA HIS A 73 -7.19 -7.08 22.16
C HIS A 73 -6.91 -6.62 20.74
N LEU A 74 -5.91 -5.76 20.55
CA LEU A 74 -5.50 -5.27 19.24
C LEU A 74 -3.98 -5.27 19.16
N THR A 75 -3.47 -5.64 17.98
CA THR A 75 -2.04 -5.53 17.68
C THR A 75 -1.85 -4.61 16.48
N PHE A 76 -0.94 -3.65 16.60
CA PHE A 76 -0.55 -2.74 15.54
C PHE A 76 0.88 -3.04 15.12
N VAL A 77 1.08 -3.38 13.86
CA VAL A 77 2.40 -3.66 13.28
C VAL A 77 2.79 -2.53 12.36
N LYS A 78 3.84 -1.79 12.74
CA LYS A 78 4.41 -0.74 11.89
C LYS A 78 5.16 -1.36 10.71
N LEU A 79 5.20 -0.64 9.60
CA LEU A 79 5.93 -1.08 8.41
C LEU A 79 7.43 -1.31 8.67
N SER A 80 8.03 -0.61 9.64
CA SER A 80 9.44 -0.78 10.05
C SER A 80 9.75 -2.17 10.60
N ALA A 81 8.78 -2.84 11.22
CA ALA A 81 8.99 -4.14 11.88
C ALA A 81 9.05 -5.32 10.89
N ILE A 82 8.45 -5.18 9.72
CA ILE A 82 8.37 -6.30 8.76
C ILE A 82 9.76 -6.53 8.13
N LYS A 83 10.17 -7.75 7.83
CA LYS A 83 11.35 -8.03 6.98
C LYS A 83 10.84 -8.35 5.58
N LEU A 84 11.14 -7.49 4.60
CA LEU A 84 10.89 -7.78 3.17
C LEU A 84 12.15 -7.50 2.38
N GLU A 85 12.21 -8.11 1.19
CA GLU A 85 13.26 -7.87 0.21
C GLU A 85 13.42 -6.37 -0.08
N LYS A 86 14.69 -5.96 -0.23
CA LYS A 86 15.09 -4.57 -0.46
C LYS A 86 14.51 -4.07 -1.78
N GLY A 87 13.42 -3.30 -1.71
CA GLY A 87 12.65 -2.83 -2.86
C GLY A 87 11.13 -2.82 -2.61
N SER A 88 10.60 -3.84 -1.92
CA SER A 88 9.15 -3.96 -1.66
C SER A 88 8.63 -2.99 -0.60
N LYS A 89 9.53 -2.44 0.22
CA LYS A 89 9.23 -1.47 1.29
C LYS A 89 9.69 -0.06 1.01
N GLU A 90 10.55 0.11 0.03
CA GLU A 90 11.22 1.40 -0.18
C GLU A 90 10.37 2.32 -1.04
N LYS A 91 9.59 1.79 -1.99
CA LYS A 91 8.79 2.62 -2.88
C LYS A 91 7.40 2.04 -3.10
N SER A 92 6.42 2.92 -3.01
CA SER A 92 5.08 2.67 -3.48
C SER A 92 5.07 2.53 -5.01
N PRO A 93 4.05 1.88 -5.59
CA PRO A 93 3.81 1.89 -7.05
C PRO A 93 3.67 3.30 -7.68
N PHE A 94 3.51 4.35 -6.86
CA PHE A 94 3.53 5.74 -7.30
C PHE A 94 4.94 6.37 -7.29
N GLY A 95 5.94 5.65 -6.80
CA GLY A 95 7.35 6.01 -6.84
C GLY A 95 7.89 6.72 -5.60
N ASN A 96 7.04 6.99 -4.61
CA ASN A 96 7.44 7.63 -3.34
C ASN A 96 7.69 6.58 -2.26
N THR A 97 8.46 6.93 -1.24
CA THR A 97 8.64 6.12 -0.04
C THR A 97 7.33 5.98 0.74
N TYR A 98 7.11 4.82 1.35
CA TYR A 98 5.99 4.62 2.26
C TYR A 98 6.15 5.48 3.51
N SER A 99 5.05 6.04 4.00
CA SER A 99 5.01 6.78 5.25
C SER A 99 5.28 5.88 6.44
N SER A 100 6.02 6.39 7.43
CA SER A 100 6.24 5.75 8.73
C SER A 100 4.94 5.49 9.51
N ASN A 101 3.87 6.19 9.16
CA ASN A 101 2.58 6.10 9.81
C ASN A 101 1.72 4.95 9.24
N SER A 102 2.20 4.28 8.18
CA SER A 102 1.56 3.07 7.65
C SER A 102 1.62 1.94 8.66
N VAL A 103 0.48 1.28 8.87
CA VAL A 103 0.28 0.33 9.95
C VAL A 103 -0.69 -0.78 9.54
N ILE A 104 -0.45 -1.98 10.05
CA ILE A 104 -1.35 -3.12 9.95
C ILE A 104 -1.97 -3.36 11.32
N ARG A 105 -3.30 -3.46 11.39
CA ARG A 105 -4.05 -3.81 12.59
C ARG A 105 -4.46 -5.27 12.52
N ILE A 106 -4.25 -5.99 13.62
CA ILE A 106 -4.77 -7.33 13.85
C ILE A 106 -5.82 -7.22 14.94
N ASP A 107 -6.99 -7.77 14.67
CA ASP A 107 -8.12 -7.89 15.61
C ASP A 107 -8.56 -9.35 15.69
N PHE A 108 -9.06 -9.77 16.85
CA PHE A 108 -9.62 -11.08 17.07
C PHE A 108 -11.03 -10.96 17.65
N SER A 109 -12.02 -11.29 16.83
CA SER A 109 -13.42 -11.44 17.27
C SER A 109 -13.78 -12.92 17.36
N ASP A 110 -14.04 -13.57 16.21
CA ASP A 110 -14.21 -15.03 16.07
C ASP A 110 -13.10 -15.66 15.20
N GLU A 111 -12.56 -14.86 14.28
CA GLU A 111 -11.41 -15.16 13.43
C GLU A 111 -10.43 -13.97 13.50
N TYR A 112 -9.17 -14.18 13.15
CA TYR A 112 -8.21 -13.09 12.98
C TYR A 112 -8.54 -12.25 11.76
N ASN A 113 -8.82 -10.97 12.00
CA ASN A 113 -9.02 -9.97 10.96
C ASN A 113 -7.77 -9.10 10.83
N TYR A 114 -7.36 -8.87 9.59
CA TYR A 114 -6.20 -8.05 9.25
C TYR A 114 -6.66 -6.86 8.45
N GLU A 115 -6.32 -5.68 8.94
CA GLU A 115 -6.63 -4.42 8.29
C GLU A 115 -5.35 -3.64 8.05
N ILE A 116 -5.29 -2.90 6.96
CA ILE A 116 -4.11 -2.15 6.59
C ILE A 116 -4.45 -0.70 6.28
N CYS A 117 -3.62 0.20 6.79
CA CYS A 117 -3.47 1.56 6.29
C CYS A 117 -2.07 1.68 5.73
N LEU A 118 -1.97 2.02 4.45
CA LEU A 118 -0.72 2.06 3.73
C LEU A 118 -0.74 3.30 2.85
N VAL A 119 0.07 4.29 3.18
CA VAL A 119 0.17 5.54 2.44
C VAL A 119 1.63 5.86 2.16
N ASP A 120 1.89 6.53 1.04
CA ASP A 120 3.21 7.07 0.74
C ASP A 120 3.38 8.51 1.24
N GLU A 121 4.61 9.04 1.21
CA GLU A 121 4.92 10.40 1.68
C GLU A 121 4.21 11.52 0.90
N LYS A 122 3.59 11.21 -0.25
CA LYS A 122 2.76 12.15 -1.03
C LYS A 122 1.26 11.95 -0.77
N GLY A 123 0.90 11.06 0.15
CA GLY A 123 -0.47 10.73 0.47
C GLY A 123 -1.17 9.95 -0.64
N ASN A 124 -0.46 9.07 -1.36
CA ASN A 124 -1.09 8.08 -2.23
C ASN A 124 -1.17 6.74 -1.50
N GLY A 125 -2.35 6.13 -1.49
CA GLY A 125 -2.53 4.84 -0.86
C GLY A 125 -3.93 4.63 -0.29
N ILE A 126 -3.96 3.84 0.77
CA ILE A 126 -5.14 3.41 1.51
C ILE A 126 -5.07 4.14 2.86
N ASP A 127 -5.92 5.15 3.01
CA ASP A 127 -5.92 6.12 4.12
C ASP A 127 -6.70 5.66 5.36
N SER A 128 -7.57 4.67 5.17
CA SER A 128 -8.42 4.11 6.20
C SER A 128 -8.04 2.66 6.46
N LEU A 129 -8.11 2.23 7.71
CA LEU A 129 -7.96 0.81 8.05
C LEU A 129 -9.02 0.00 7.31
N THR A 130 -8.55 -0.72 6.29
CA THR A 130 -9.38 -1.46 5.36
C THR A 130 -9.07 -2.93 5.53
N GLU A 131 -10.11 -3.75 5.65
CA GLU A 131 -9.95 -5.20 5.73
C GLU A 131 -9.29 -5.75 4.48
N ILE A 132 -8.26 -6.57 4.67
CA ILE A 132 -7.51 -7.15 3.56
C ILE A 132 -8.40 -8.08 2.70
N LYS A 133 -9.48 -8.62 3.25
CA LYS A 133 -10.43 -9.48 2.52
C LYS A 133 -11.27 -8.70 1.49
N SER A 134 -11.48 -7.39 1.71
CA SER A 134 -12.33 -6.54 0.87
C SER A 134 -11.56 -5.48 0.08
N ILE A 135 -10.22 -5.48 0.18
CA ILE A 135 -9.39 -4.48 -0.46
C ILE A 135 -9.42 -4.60 -1.99
N ASP A 136 -9.57 -3.47 -2.66
CA ASP A 136 -9.50 -3.36 -4.12
C ASP A 136 -9.05 -1.95 -4.54
N THR A 137 -8.93 -1.73 -5.84
CA THR A 137 -8.46 -0.46 -6.43
C THR A 137 -9.26 0.79 -6.04
N SER A 138 -10.53 0.67 -5.63
CA SER A 138 -11.35 1.80 -5.17
C SER A 138 -10.84 2.39 -3.85
N HIS A 139 -10.18 1.57 -3.03
CA HIS A 139 -9.60 1.96 -1.75
C HIS A 139 -8.27 2.70 -1.92
N VAL A 140 -7.63 2.57 -3.08
CA VAL A 140 -6.37 3.26 -3.39
C VAL A 140 -6.67 4.65 -3.95
N LYS A 141 -6.40 5.67 -3.15
CA LYS A 141 -6.55 7.08 -3.50
C LYS A 141 -5.21 7.73 -3.81
N VAL A 142 -5.26 8.90 -4.42
CA VAL A 142 -4.08 9.63 -4.92
C VAL A 142 -4.11 11.05 -4.37
N GLY A 143 -3.16 11.34 -3.48
CA GLY A 143 -2.96 12.64 -2.85
C GLY A 143 -3.86 12.90 -1.64
N GLY A 144 -3.28 13.47 -0.58
CA GLY A 144 -4.02 13.94 0.59
C GLY A 144 -4.38 12.86 1.61
N GLU A 145 -4.00 11.61 1.37
CA GLU A 145 -4.22 10.50 2.29
C GLU A 145 -3.19 10.48 3.43
N ASP A 146 -3.63 10.15 4.64
CA ASP A 146 -2.74 10.03 5.79
C ASP A 146 -3.22 8.97 6.79
N CYS A 147 -2.29 8.11 7.20
CA CYS A 147 -2.52 7.12 8.26
C CYS A 147 -2.36 7.70 9.67
N SER A 148 -1.96 8.97 9.84
CA SER A 148 -1.76 9.59 11.16
C SER A 148 -3.02 9.64 12.03
N ASN A 149 -4.21 9.70 11.43
CA ASN A 149 -5.47 9.69 12.20
C ASN A 149 -5.74 8.34 12.89
N ILE A 150 -4.93 7.31 12.64
CA ILE A 150 -4.95 6.06 13.40
C ILE A 150 -4.39 6.27 14.82
N GLU A 151 -3.64 7.35 15.09
CA GLU A 151 -3.32 7.74 16.46
C GLU A 151 -4.57 8.14 17.28
N GLN A 152 -5.67 8.59 16.66
CA GLN A 152 -6.97 8.70 17.36
C GLN A 152 -7.68 7.36 17.53
N LEU A 153 -7.25 6.29 16.85
CA LEU A 153 -7.69 4.93 17.12
C LEU A 153 -6.83 4.26 18.20
N ILE A 154 -5.53 4.58 18.26
CA ILE A 154 -4.54 4.09 19.24
C ILE A 154 -4.67 4.83 20.59
N ILE A 155 -5.02 6.13 20.59
CA ILE A 155 -5.07 7.00 21.78
C ILE A 155 -6.50 7.55 22.04
N GLY A 156 -7.36 7.58 21.03
CA GLY A 156 -8.74 8.09 21.11
C GLY A 156 -9.84 7.01 21.16
N THR A 157 -9.48 5.73 21.26
CA THR A 157 -10.38 4.68 21.77
C THR A 157 -9.99 4.31 23.21
N PRO A 158 -10.31 5.16 24.21
CA PRO A 158 -10.06 4.81 25.62
C PRO A 158 -10.89 3.61 26.11
N SER A 159 -11.65 2.92 25.26
CA SER A 159 -12.35 1.68 25.61
C SER A 159 -11.65 0.41 25.13
N LEU A 160 -10.92 0.42 24.01
CA LEU A 160 -10.29 -0.80 23.44
C LEU A 160 -8.79 -0.91 23.76
N CYS A 161 -8.05 0.21 23.75
CA CYS A 161 -6.64 0.26 24.16
C CYS A 161 -6.42 0.69 25.63
N SER A 162 -7.49 0.85 26.40
CA SER A 162 -7.39 1.12 27.85
C SER A 162 -6.82 -0.08 28.61
N ASN A 163 -6.07 0.20 29.68
CA ASN A 163 -5.40 -0.77 30.54
C ASN A 163 -4.33 -1.65 29.85
N ASN A 164 -3.52 -1.07 28.94
CA ASN A 164 -2.40 -1.78 28.29
C ASN A 164 -2.81 -2.93 27.36
N ARG A 165 -4.05 -2.95 26.85
CA ARG A 165 -4.55 -4.06 26.02
C ARG A 165 -4.28 -3.90 24.52
N CYS A 166 -3.39 -3.00 24.13
CA CYS A 166 -2.91 -2.90 22.75
C CYS A 166 -1.41 -3.16 22.70
N LEU A 167 -0.98 -3.96 21.72
CA LEU A 167 0.42 -4.26 21.46
C LEU A 167 0.86 -3.50 20.22
N ILE A 168 1.97 -2.76 20.31
CA ILE A 168 2.56 -2.05 19.18
C ILE A 168 3.88 -2.72 18.86
N ILE A 169 4.01 -3.19 17.63
CA ILE A 169 5.20 -3.83 17.09
C ILE A 169 5.85 -2.84 16.14
N SER A 170 7.05 -2.40 16.50
CA SER A 170 7.80 -1.37 15.78
C SER A 170 9.15 -1.86 15.28
N GLU A 171 9.69 -2.92 15.88
CA GLU A 171 10.97 -3.51 15.51
C GLU A 171 10.82 -4.94 14.95
N PRO A 172 11.73 -5.37 14.07
CA PRO A 172 11.71 -6.74 13.57
C PRO A 172 11.93 -7.81 14.65
N SER A 173 12.75 -7.54 15.66
CA SER A 173 12.95 -8.43 16.81
C SER A 173 11.62 -8.75 17.51
N GLU A 174 10.78 -7.73 17.73
CA GLU A 174 9.46 -7.85 18.34
C GLU A 174 8.49 -8.67 17.46
N LEU A 175 8.56 -8.50 16.13
CA LEU A 175 7.68 -9.19 15.20
C LEU A 175 8.03 -10.68 15.03
N TYR A 176 9.33 -10.98 14.92
CA TYR A 176 9.82 -12.32 14.61
C TYR A 176 10.25 -13.14 15.84
N GLY A 177 10.32 -12.53 17.02
CA GLY A 177 10.68 -13.20 18.28
C GLY A 177 12.15 -13.61 18.37
N GLU A 178 13.05 -12.77 17.85
CA GLU A 178 14.51 -12.96 17.88
C GLU A 178 15.17 -12.44 19.17
#